data_AF-A0A2W5QTW5-F1
#
_entry.id   AF-A0A2W5QTW5-F1
#
_cell.length_a   1.000
_cell.length_b   1.000
_cell.length_c   1.000
_cell.angle_alpha   90.00
_cell.angle_beta   90.00
_cell.angle_gamma   90.00
#
_symmetry.space_group_name_H-M   'P 1'
#
loop_
_entity.id
_entity.type
_entity.pdbx_description
1 polymer ?
#
loop_
_entity_poly.entity_id
_entity_poly.type
_entity_poly.pdbx_seq_one_letter_code
_entity_poly.pdbx_strand_id
1 'polypeptide(L)'
;MAGDLYGLVAGLLQGMTHAQLSEEPQRVAGLVVPYEEGLSKRQRIEQALANLTQEQLAQLALKFGADRRDIPLDEAGRKVLEANDSPLTHITRRDVARVLGDDLAGERGTVEIVGRYFVLSTPIEDFLESRGQSLRYQIDRHMDRNPGDWSVEQLFGEIGAFDCSNARFGALLEEAVHPLSRSGDDQAGTVVALNKILARDGYELVQEGELSGHPIFGFRPVVRGVGGRPKNLIFASRGPKPEIGFADAINNDIVILSGEESCLVYDRPIGASGLLWSELVSWWGEVTPGADAAKLGARLQESLASDAERKLFATYFKAYRSTLGEVLPALLPQVYLHYDPAVVKTLRHRLPLPRQRMDFLMLLPSRQRIVIEVDGKHHFSENDLPSLKVYADMVSADRELRLAGYEVYRFGANELVGDGAEARITDFFDKLFRLHRVRQ
;
A
#
# COMPACT_ATOMS: atom_id res chain seq x y z
N MET A 1 -3.88 -3.07 -20.07
CA MET A 1 -5.01 -2.23 -20.50
C MET A 1 -6.09 -2.33 -19.43
N ALA A 2 -6.34 -1.28 -18.66
CA ALA A 2 -7.54 -1.24 -17.82
C ALA A 2 -8.74 -1.16 -18.78
N GLY A 3 -9.52 -2.24 -18.85
CA GLY A 3 -10.78 -2.24 -19.61
C GLY A 3 -11.70 -1.14 -19.06
N ASP A 4 -12.63 -0.68 -19.88
CA ASP A 4 -13.67 0.25 -19.46
C ASP A 4 -14.53 -0.39 -18.35
N LEU A 5 -14.11 -0.20 -17.10
CA LEU A 5 -14.74 -0.77 -15.92
C LEU A 5 -16.17 -0.25 -15.75
N TYR A 6 -16.40 1.00 -16.16
CA TYR A 6 -17.74 1.56 -16.23
C TYR A 6 -18.59 0.74 -17.21
N GLY A 7 -18.08 0.50 -18.43
CA GLY A 7 -18.76 -0.31 -19.44
C GLY A 7 -19.09 -1.73 -18.97
N LEU A 8 -18.19 -2.38 -18.22
CA LEU A 8 -18.42 -3.72 -17.66
C LEU A 8 -19.55 -3.72 -16.61
N VAL A 9 -19.49 -2.80 -15.63
CA VAL A 9 -20.51 -2.68 -14.59
C VAL A 9 -21.85 -2.26 -15.19
N ALA A 10 -21.85 -1.28 -16.08
CA ALA A 10 -23.05 -0.82 -16.77
C ALA A 10 -23.66 -1.93 -17.63
N GLY A 11 -22.85 -2.71 -18.35
CA GLY A 11 -23.30 -3.86 -19.14
C GLY A 11 -23.97 -4.93 -18.29
N LEU A 12 -23.39 -5.25 -17.13
CA LEU A 12 -23.97 -6.17 -16.15
C LEU A 12 -25.36 -5.69 -15.68
N LEU A 13 -25.45 -4.42 -15.28
CA LEU A 13 -26.72 -3.83 -14.82
C LEU A 13 -27.75 -3.75 -15.94
N GLN A 14 -27.32 -3.46 -17.17
CA GLN A 14 -28.19 -3.37 -18.34
C GLN A 14 -28.84 -4.73 -18.66
N GLY A 15 -28.19 -5.84 -18.32
CA GLY A 15 -28.74 -7.19 -18.43
C GLY A 15 -29.92 -7.49 -17.49
N MET A 16 -30.14 -6.68 -16.45
CA MET A 16 -31.22 -6.88 -15.47
C MET A 16 -32.58 -6.42 -15.99
N THR A 17 -33.67 -6.99 -15.45
CA THR A 17 -35.02 -6.43 -15.59
C THR A 17 -35.19 -5.15 -14.76
N HIS A 18 -36.26 -4.38 -14.99
CA HIS A 18 -36.53 -3.17 -14.18
C HIS A 18 -36.68 -3.47 -12.68
N ALA A 19 -37.28 -4.62 -12.34
CA ALA A 19 -37.45 -5.06 -10.96
C ALA A 19 -36.11 -5.45 -10.32
N GLN A 20 -35.32 -6.28 -11.00
CA GLN A 20 -33.98 -6.66 -10.52
C GLN A 20 -33.08 -5.44 -10.31
N LEU A 21 -33.12 -4.48 -11.24
CA LEU A 21 -32.30 -3.27 -11.16
C LEU A 21 -32.61 -2.43 -9.90
N SER A 22 -33.82 -2.52 -9.35
CA SER A 22 -34.21 -1.80 -8.13
C SER A 22 -33.77 -2.49 -6.83
N GLU A 23 -33.53 -3.80 -6.83
CA GLU A 23 -33.30 -4.60 -5.61
C GLU A 23 -31.90 -5.21 -5.56
N GLU A 24 -31.47 -5.82 -6.66
CA GLU A 24 -30.25 -6.63 -6.70
C GLU A 24 -28.98 -5.79 -6.49
N PRO A 25 -28.79 -4.62 -7.11
CA PRO A 25 -27.60 -3.81 -6.88
C PRO A 25 -27.46 -3.34 -5.44
N GLN A 26 -28.58 -3.04 -4.78
CA GLN A 26 -28.58 -2.66 -3.37
C GLN A 26 -28.23 -3.86 -2.49
N ARG A 27 -28.83 -5.03 -2.75
CA ARG A 27 -28.58 -6.26 -1.99
C ARG A 27 -27.13 -6.73 -2.13
N VAL A 28 -26.59 -6.76 -3.34
CA VAL A 28 -25.26 -7.30 -3.64
C VAL A 28 -24.17 -6.31 -3.28
N ALA A 29 -24.35 -5.05 -3.66
CA ALA A 29 -23.26 -4.09 -3.68
C ALA A 29 -23.49 -2.82 -2.83
N GLY A 30 -24.71 -2.63 -2.31
CA GLY A 30 -25.12 -1.39 -1.64
C GLY A 30 -25.33 -0.23 -2.61
N LEU A 31 -25.53 -0.52 -3.91
CA LEU A 31 -25.78 0.49 -4.93
C LEU A 31 -27.28 0.75 -5.06
N VAL A 32 -27.70 1.97 -4.75
CA VAL A 32 -29.07 2.42 -5.00
C VAL A 32 -29.19 2.82 -6.47
N VAL A 33 -30.08 2.16 -7.21
CA VAL A 33 -30.42 2.56 -8.58
C VAL A 33 -31.82 3.19 -8.58
N PRO A 34 -31.94 4.50 -8.85
CA PRO A 34 -33.20 5.20 -8.72
C PRO A 34 -34.26 4.63 -9.65
N TYR A 35 -35.50 4.63 -9.20
CA TYR A 35 -36.67 4.32 -10.01
C TYR A 35 -37.54 5.57 -10.10
N GLU A 36 -37.63 6.13 -11.30
CA GLU A 36 -38.54 7.22 -11.62
C GLU A 36 -39.36 6.82 -12.85
N GLU A 37 -40.66 7.16 -12.82
CA GLU A 37 -41.59 6.81 -13.88
C GLU A 37 -41.17 7.49 -15.20
N GLY A 38 -41.03 6.70 -16.27
CA GLY A 38 -40.58 7.18 -17.58
C GLY A 38 -39.06 7.07 -17.85
N LEU A 39 -38.23 6.70 -16.87
CA LEU A 39 -36.80 6.46 -17.13
C LEU A 39 -36.53 5.08 -17.75
N SER A 40 -35.72 5.07 -18.80
CA SER A 40 -35.15 3.83 -19.34
C SER A 40 -34.12 3.22 -18.39
N LYS A 41 -33.87 1.90 -18.49
CA LYS A 41 -32.80 1.23 -17.70
C LYS A 41 -31.45 1.93 -17.85
N ARG A 42 -31.11 2.36 -19.08
CA ARG A 42 -29.86 3.04 -19.37
C ARG A 42 -29.72 4.33 -18.57
N GLN A 43 -30.76 5.17 -18.56
CA GLN A 43 -30.75 6.42 -17.79
C GLN A 43 -30.65 6.17 -16.28
N ARG A 44 -31.34 5.15 -15.77
CA ARG A 44 -31.25 4.76 -14.35
C ARG A 44 -29.82 4.35 -13.97
N ILE A 45 -29.16 3.57 -14.83
CA ILE A 45 -27.77 3.12 -14.62
C ILE A 45 -26.80 4.31 -14.72
N GLU A 46 -26.94 5.16 -15.74
CA GLU A 46 -26.12 6.36 -15.91
C GLU A 46 -26.24 7.27 -14.66
N GLN A 47 -27.45 7.50 -14.15
CA GLN A 47 -27.66 8.26 -12.92
C GLN A 47 -27.00 7.59 -11.69
N ALA A 48 -27.13 6.28 -11.53
CA ALA A 48 -26.56 5.55 -10.40
C ALA A 48 -25.02 5.54 -10.40
N LEU A 49 -24.41 5.55 -11.58
CA LEU A 49 -22.95 5.46 -11.74
C LEU A 49 -22.26 6.82 -11.96
N ALA A 50 -22.99 7.89 -12.31
CA ALA A 50 -22.44 9.17 -12.77
C ALA A 50 -21.36 9.79 -11.86
N ASN A 51 -21.52 9.64 -10.54
CA ASN A 51 -20.64 10.26 -9.54
C ASN A 51 -19.69 9.26 -8.88
N LEU A 52 -19.62 8.01 -9.37
CA LEU A 52 -18.73 7.02 -8.81
C LEU A 52 -17.32 7.18 -9.36
N THR A 53 -16.35 7.18 -8.45
CA THR A 53 -14.93 7.08 -8.78
C THR A 53 -14.59 5.71 -9.35
N GLN A 54 -13.45 5.59 -10.03
CA GLN A 54 -12.93 4.30 -10.50
C GLN A 54 -12.75 3.29 -9.36
N GLU A 55 -12.33 3.76 -8.18
CA GLU A 55 -12.18 2.91 -6.99
C GLU A 55 -13.54 2.37 -6.50
N GLN A 56 -14.58 3.21 -6.48
CA GLN A 56 -15.94 2.76 -6.14
C GLN A 56 -16.51 1.79 -7.17
N LEU A 57 -16.33 2.07 -8.48
CA LEU A 57 -16.73 1.13 -9.54
C LEU A 57 -16.00 -0.21 -9.40
N ALA A 58 -14.73 -0.20 -9.00
CA ALA A 58 -13.95 -1.42 -8.79
C ALA A 58 -14.47 -2.23 -7.60
N GLN A 59 -14.83 -1.56 -6.51
CA GLN A 59 -15.49 -2.22 -5.37
C GLN A 59 -16.83 -2.84 -5.77
N LEU A 60 -17.63 -2.17 -6.61
CA LEU A 60 -18.85 -2.76 -7.15
C LEU A 60 -18.56 -4.00 -7.99
N ALA A 61 -17.57 -3.91 -8.89
CA ALA A 61 -17.14 -5.02 -9.74
C ALA A 61 -16.70 -6.24 -8.91
N LEU A 62 -15.95 -6.06 -7.82
CA LEU A 62 -15.59 -7.16 -6.92
C LEU A 62 -16.81 -7.82 -6.27
N LYS A 63 -17.77 -7.02 -5.79
CA LYS A 63 -18.96 -7.57 -5.12
C LYS A 63 -19.85 -8.35 -6.09
N PHE A 64 -20.10 -7.80 -7.28
CA PHE A 64 -20.85 -8.51 -8.32
C PHE A 64 -20.09 -9.71 -8.88
N GLY A 65 -18.77 -9.58 -9.05
CA GLY A 65 -17.87 -10.65 -9.46
C GLY A 65 -17.95 -11.84 -8.51
N ALA A 66 -17.94 -11.59 -7.21
CA ALA A 66 -18.09 -12.63 -6.20
C ALA A 66 -19.49 -13.27 -6.18
N ASP A 67 -20.57 -12.45 -6.19
CA ASP A 67 -21.96 -12.95 -6.15
C ASP A 67 -22.29 -13.83 -7.37
N ARG A 68 -21.78 -13.47 -8.54
CA ARG A 68 -22.07 -14.15 -9.81
C ARG A 68 -20.99 -15.12 -10.28
N ARG A 69 -19.87 -15.21 -9.56
CA ARG A 69 -18.66 -15.91 -10.00
C ARG A 69 -18.15 -15.42 -11.36
N ASP A 70 -18.29 -14.11 -11.61
CA ASP A 70 -17.83 -13.45 -12.83
C ASP A 70 -16.33 -13.11 -12.69
N ILE A 71 -15.52 -14.06 -13.15
CA ILE A 71 -14.07 -14.03 -13.09
C ILE A 71 -13.48 -12.81 -13.83
N PRO A 72 -13.89 -12.46 -15.07
CA PRO A 72 -13.44 -11.24 -15.74
C PRO A 72 -13.78 -9.94 -14.99
N LEU A 73 -14.99 -9.83 -14.42
CA LEU A 73 -15.40 -8.64 -13.69
C LEU A 73 -14.59 -8.45 -12.40
N ASP A 74 -14.39 -9.52 -11.63
CA ASP A 74 -13.52 -9.52 -10.44
C ASP A 74 -12.09 -9.08 -10.81
N GLU A 75 -11.52 -9.61 -11.89
CA GLU A 75 -10.17 -9.26 -12.34
C GLU A 75 -10.03 -7.79 -12.74
N ALA A 76 -11.03 -7.25 -13.46
CA ALA A 76 -11.05 -5.84 -13.86
C ALA A 76 -11.11 -4.92 -12.63
N GLY A 77 -11.91 -5.28 -11.62
CA GLY A 77 -11.97 -4.57 -10.35
C GLY A 77 -10.63 -4.61 -9.61
N ARG A 78 -10.01 -5.79 -9.47
CA ARG A 78 -8.71 -5.94 -8.77
C ARG A 78 -7.63 -5.08 -9.42
N LYS A 79 -7.51 -5.10 -10.74
CA LYS A 79 -6.51 -4.30 -11.48
C LYS A 79 -6.62 -2.80 -11.22
N VAL A 80 -7.84 -2.28 -11.03
CA VAL A 80 -8.04 -0.86 -10.69
C VAL A 80 -7.64 -0.57 -9.25
N LEU A 81 -7.99 -1.44 -8.31
CA LEU A 81 -7.65 -1.25 -6.89
C LEU A 81 -6.14 -1.39 -6.62
N GLU A 82 -5.47 -2.29 -7.33
CA GLU A 82 -4.05 -2.59 -7.19
C GLU A 82 -3.15 -1.67 -8.04
N ALA A 83 -3.70 -0.74 -8.81
CA ALA A 83 -2.94 0.09 -9.74
C ALA A 83 -1.78 0.89 -9.10
N ASN A 84 -1.85 1.11 -7.78
CA ASN A 84 -0.83 1.82 -7.00
C ASN A 84 -0.03 0.92 -6.05
N ASP A 85 -0.28 -0.39 -6.04
CA ASP A 85 0.49 -1.33 -5.23
C ASP A 85 1.85 -1.64 -5.90
N SER A 86 2.78 -2.20 -5.13
CA SER A 86 4.06 -2.65 -5.68
C SER A 86 3.82 -3.68 -6.79
N PRO A 87 4.37 -3.50 -8.00
CA PRO A 87 4.09 -4.42 -9.09
C PRO A 87 4.76 -5.78 -8.83
N LEU A 88 4.03 -6.88 -9.04
CA LEU A 88 4.63 -8.21 -9.14
C LEU A 88 5.02 -8.44 -10.60
N THR A 89 6.31 -8.31 -10.89
CA THR A 89 6.81 -8.25 -12.26
C THR A 89 6.63 -9.57 -13.01
N HIS A 90 6.54 -9.50 -14.34
CA HIS A 90 6.50 -10.69 -15.20
C HIS A 90 7.75 -11.57 -15.05
N ILE A 91 8.90 -11.00 -14.64
CA ILE A 91 10.11 -11.77 -14.33
C ILE A 91 9.87 -12.63 -13.09
N THR A 92 9.41 -12.02 -11.99
CA THR A 92 9.09 -12.73 -10.75
C THR A 92 8.05 -13.82 -10.96
N ARG A 93 6.95 -13.53 -11.68
CA ARG A 93 5.90 -14.53 -11.95
C ARG A 93 6.40 -15.73 -12.74
N ARG A 94 7.33 -15.52 -13.67
CA ARG A 94 7.95 -16.57 -14.48
C ARG A 94 8.99 -17.37 -13.70
N ASP A 95 9.77 -16.72 -12.85
CA ASP A 95 10.68 -17.41 -11.93
C ASP A 95 9.92 -18.28 -10.92
N VAL A 96 8.76 -17.80 -10.43
CA VAL A 96 7.83 -18.59 -9.60
C VAL A 96 7.38 -19.84 -10.36
N ALA A 97 6.92 -19.69 -11.60
CA ALA A 97 6.49 -20.82 -12.43
C ALA A 97 7.60 -21.85 -12.62
N ARG A 98 8.85 -21.40 -12.86
CA ARG A 98 10.01 -22.29 -13.01
C ARG A 98 10.35 -23.05 -11.74
N VAL A 99 10.20 -22.43 -10.57
CA VAL A 99 10.43 -23.10 -9.28
C VAL A 99 9.40 -24.18 -9.00
N LEU A 100 8.16 -24.00 -9.47
CA LEU A 100 7.11 -25.01 -9.38
C LEU A 100 7.28 -26.13 -10.42
N GLY A 101 8.16 -25.96 -11.41
CA GLY A 101 8.49 -27.00 -12.39
C GLY A 101 7.30 -27.37 -13.27
N ASP A 102 6.86 -28.63 -13.19
CA ASP A 102 5.72 -29.21 -13.88
C ASP A 102 4.52 -29.48 -12.96
N ASP A 103 4.62 -29.12 -11.68
CA ASP A 103 3.58 -29.38 -10.69
C ASP A 103 3.15 -28.09 -9.99
N LEU A 104 1.93 -27.64 -10.29
CA LEU A 104 1.29 -26.53 -9.57
C LEU A 104 0.46 -27.03 -8.37
N ALA A 105 -0.18 -28.19 -8.50
CA ALA A 105 -1.35 -28.58 -7.71
C ALA A 105 -1.05 -29.63 -6.64
N GLY A 106 0.12 -30.26 -6.67
CA GLY A 106 0.49 -31.35 -5.77
C GLY A 106 -0.53 -32.49 -5.84
N GLU A 107 -1.15 -32.82 -4.70
CA GLU A 107 -2.13 -33.91 -4.61
C GLU A 107 -3.53 -33.56 -5.19
N ARG A 108 -3.75 -32.31 -5.61
CA ARG A 108 -5.04 -31.87 -6.18
C ARG A 108 -5.01 -31.78 -7.70
N GLY A 109 -6.20 -31.67 -8.28
CA GLY A 109 -6.33 -31.44 -9.72
C GLY A 109 -5.95 -30.00 -10.10
N THR A 110 -5.09 -29.85 -11.10
CA THR A 110 -4.72 -28.55 -11.68
C THR A 110 -5.96 -27.84 -12.22
N VAL A 111 -6.86 -28.57 -12.87
CA VAL A 111 -8.14 -28.02 -13.34
C VAL A 111 -9.02 -27.50 -12.20
N GLU A 112 -8.99 -28.16 -11.04
CA GLU A 112 -9.75 -27.76 -9.86
C GLU A 112 -9.23 -26.43 -9.30
N ILE A 113 -7.92 -26.33 -9.10
CA ILE A 113 -7.28 -25.15 -8.51
C ILE A 113 -7.36 -23.96 -9.46
N VAL A 114 -6.94 -24.14 -10.71
CA VAL A 114 -6.89 -23.06 -11.71
C VAL A 114 -8.30 -22.57 -12.04
N GLY A 115 -9.27 -23.48 -12.15
CA GLY A 115 -10.65 -23.16 -12.52
C GLY A 115 -11.40 -22.30 -11.51
N ARG A 116 -10.88 -22.13 -10.28
CA ARG A 116 -11.43 -21.19 -9.28
C ARG A 116 -11.13 -19.73 -9.63
N TYR A 117 -10.05 -19.47 -10.38
CA TYR A 117 -9.53 -18.12 -10.59
C TYR A 117 -9.40 -17.74 -12.06
N PHE A 118 -9.46 -18.70 -12.98
CA PHE A 118 -9.31 -18.46 -14.42
C PHE A 118 -10.45 -19.11 -15.20
N VAL A 119 -10.85 -18.45 -16.28
CA VAL A 119 -11.86 -18.99 -17.20
C VAL A 119 -11.22 -20.08 -18.03
N LEU A 120 -11.62 -21.34 -17.79
CA LEU A 120 -11.07 -22.50 -18.49
C LEU A 120 -11.94 -22.99 -19.65
N SER A 121 -13.19 -22.57 -19.70
CA SER A 121 -14.11 -22.86 -20.79
C SER A 121 -15.17 -21.77 -20.87
N THR A 122 -15.66 -21.53 -22.08
CA THR A 122 -16.81 -20.65 -22.33
C THR A 122 -18.11 -21.46 -22.33
N PRO A 123 -19.26 -20.82 -22.07
CA PRO A 123 -20.56 -21.50 -22.14
C PRO A 123 -20.85 -22.17 -23.48
N ILE A 124 -20.32 -21.62 -24.58
CA ILE A 124 -20.46 -22.19 -25.93
C ILE A 124 -19.63 -23.47 -26.06
N GLU A 125 -18.41 -23.46 -25.55
CA GLU A 125 -17.51 -24.63 -25.57
C GLU A 125 -18.06 -25.79 -24.74
N ASP A 126 -18.64 -25.48 -23.58
CA ASP A 126 -19.31 -26.45 -22.72
C ASP A 126 -20.57 -27.01 -23.39
N PHE A 127 -21.37 -26.15 -24.03
CA PHE A 127 -22.61 -26.55 -24.72
C PHE A 127 -22.35 -27.42 -25.96
N LEU A 128 -21.31 -27.10 -26.74
CA LEU A 128 -21.00 -27.82 -27.98
C LEU A 128 -20.18 -29.10 -27.75
N GLU A 129 -19.90 -29.47 -26.50
CA GLU A 129 -18.92 -30.50 -26.14
C GLU A 129 -17.66 -30.40 -27.01
N SER A 130 -17.17 -29.16 -27.14
CA SER A 130 -16.11 -28.80 -28.10
C SER A 130 -14.95 -29.80 -27.96
N ARG A 131 -14.77 -30.63 -29.00
CA ARG A 131 -13.97 -31.89 -29.01
C ARG A 131 -12.51 -31.68 -28.58
N GLY A 132 -12.29 -31.51 -27.29
CA GLY A 132 -10.97 -31.36 -26.67
C GLY A 132 -10.23 -30.06 -26.98
N GLN A 133 -10.94 -28.96 -27.26
CA GLN A 133 -10.28 -27.68 -27.57
C GLN A 133 -10.30 -26.66 -26.41
N SER A 134 -11.21 -26.79 -25.45
CA SER A 134 -11.26 -25.86 -24.31
C SER A 134 -9.99 -25.94 -23.47
N LEU A 135 -9.61 -24.82 -22.85
CA LEU A 135 -8.44 -24.77 -21.98
C LEU A 135 -8.58 -25.74 -20.79
N ARG A 136 -9.80 -25.95 -20.29
CA ARG A 136 -10.13 -26.97 -19.28
C ARG A 136 -9.67 -28.36 -19.71
N TYR A 137 -10.02 -28.75 -20.93
CA TYR A 137 -9.62 -30.06 -21.46
C TYR A 137 -8.11 -30.15 -21.66
N GLN A 138 -7.49 -29.08 -22.16
CA GLN A 138 -6.04 -29.05 -22.35
C GLN A 138 -5.29 -29.21 -21.03
N ILE A 139 -5.70 -28.51 -19.97
CA ILE A 139 -5.10 -28.64 -18.63
C ILE A 139 -5.34 -30.05 -18.06
N ASP A 140 -6.56 -30.58 -18.12
CA ASP A 140 -6.87 -31.97 -17.67
C ASP A 140 -6.00 -32.99 -18.40
N ARG A 141 -5.82 -32.84 -19.72
CA ARG A 141 -4.99 -33.74 -20.51
C ARG A 141 -3.51 -33.61 -20.16
N HIS A 142 -2.96 -32.40 -20.18
CA HIS A 142 -1.51 -32.17 -20.18
C HIS A 142 -0.91 -31.98 -18.79
N MET A 143 -1.72 -31.72 -17.76
CA MET A 143 -1.24 -31.58 -16.38
C MET A 143 -1.74 -32.73 -15.49
N ASP A 144 -3.05 -33.02 -15.53
CA ASP A 144 -3.65 -33.97 -14.57
C ASP A 144 -3.52 -35.44 -15.02
N ARG A 145 -3.75 -35.73 -16.32
CA ARG A 145 -3.66 -37.09 -16.86
C ARG A 145 -2.26 -37.48 -17.33
N ASN A 146 -1.46 -36.50 -17.73
CA ASN A 146 -0.09 -36.70 -18.21
C ASN A 146 0.88 -35.72 -17.51
N PRO A 147 1.15 -35.87 -16.20
CA PRO A 147 2.08 -35.01 -15.48
C PRO A 147 3.45 -34.93 -16.17
N GLY A 148 4.00 -33.71 -16.29
CA GLY A 148 5.27 -33.44 -16.97
C GLY A 148 5.16 -33.09 -18.46
N ASP A 149 3.98 -33.19 -19.08
CA ASP A 149 3.77 -32.79 -20.49
C ASP A 149 3.76 -31.26 -20.63
N TRP A 150 3.08 -30.56 -19.71
CA TRP A 150 3.18 -29.11 -19.57
C TRP A 150 4.01 -28.72 -18.34
N SER A 151 4.80 -27.66 -18.51
CA SER A 151 5.40 -26.96 -17.37
C SER A 151 4.42 -25.95 -16.77
N VAL A 152 4.62 -25.57 -15.51
CA VAL A 152 3.87 -24.49 -14.87
C VAL A 152 4.12 -23.15 -15.59
N GLU A 153 5.30 -22.93 -16.18
CA GLU A 153 5.58 -21.74 -17.01
C GLU A 153 4.67 -21.69 -18.24
N GLN A 154 4.44 -22.83 -18.91
CA GLN A 154 3.50 -22.92 -20.01
C GLN A 154 2.06 -22.73 -19.55
N LEU A 155 1.64 -23.42 -18.47
CA LEU A 155 0.31 -23.26 -17.88
C LEU A 155 0.01 -21.79 -17.57
N PHE A 156 0.96 -21.07 -16.95
CA PHE A 156 0.80 -19.65 -16.62
C PHE A 156 0.63 -18.77 -17.86
N GLY A 157 1.27 -19.12 -18.97
CA GLY A 157 1.07 -18.48 -20.26
C GLY A 157 -0.35 -18.68 -20.79
N GLU A 158 -0.83 -19.92 -20.81
CA GLU A 158 -2.15 -20.28 -21.35
C GLU A 158 -3.31 -19.70 -20.54
N ILE A 159 -3.20 -19.66 -19.21
CA ILE A 159 -4.25 -19.12 -18.33
C ILE A 159 -4.15 -17.59 -18.16
N GLY A 160 -3.08 -16.96 -18.67
CA GLY A 160 -2.84 -15.52 -18.50
C GLY A 160 -2.43 -15.10 -17.09
N ALA A 161 -1.79 -16.00 -16.31
CA ALA A 161 -1.35 -15.70 -14.94
C ALA A 161 -0.19 -14.68 -14.91
N PHE A 162 0.53 -14.47 -16.00
CA PHE A 162 1.56 -13.44 -16.06
C PHE A 162 0.99 -12.01 -16.06
N ASP A 163 -0.26 -11.84 -16.50
CA ASP A 163 -0.90 -10.54 -16.69
C ASP A 163 -2.07 -10.29 -15.72
N CYS A 164 -2.39 -11.23 -14.84
CA CYS A 164 -3.49 -11.10 -13.89
C CYS A 164 -3.13 -10.17 -12.71
N SER A 165 -4.14 -9.73 -11.95
CA SER A 165 -3.95 -8.99 -10.70
C SER A 165 -3.02 -9.72 -9.72
N ASN A 166 -2.31 -8.97 -8.88
CA ASN A 166 -1.44 -9.51 -7.85
C ASN A 166 -2.24 -10.37 -6.87
N ALA A 167 -3.46 -9.97 -6.48
CA ALA A 167 -4.28 -10.78 -5.58
C ALA A 167 -4.70 -12.11 -6.23
N ARG A 168 -4.99 -12.13 -7.54
CA ARG A 168 -5.32 -13.38 -8.23
C ARG A 168 -4.12 -14.31 -8.36
N PHE A 169 -2.96 -13.75 -8.69
CA PHE A 169 -1.71 -14.51 -8.71
C PHE A 169 -1.39 -15.07 -7.32
N GLY A 170 -1.52 -14.24 -6.28
CA GLY A 170 -1.35 -14.64 -4.89
C GLY A 170 -2.24 -15.80 -4.48
N ALA A 171 -3.54 -15.71 -4.77
CA ALA A 171 -4.50 -16.78 -4.47
C ALA A 171 -4.15 -18.11 -5.16
N LEU A 172 -3.60 -18.05 -6.39
CA LEU A 172 -3.09 -19.24 -7.06
C LEU A 172 -1.90 -19.87 -6.32
N LEU A 173 -0.99 -19.05 -5.78
CA LEU A 173 0.14 -19.52 -4.99
C LEU A 173 -0.29 -20.09 -3.63
N GLU A 174 -1.26 -19.46 -2.97
CA GLU A 174 -1.85 -19.96 -1.73
C GLU A 174 -2.43 -21.37 -1.94
N GLU A 175 -3.12 -21.61 -3.05
CA GLU A 175 -3.64 -22.94 -3.39
C GLU A 175 -2.52 -23.93 -3.72
N ALA A 176 -1.43 -23.49 -4.35
CA ALA A 176 -0.26 -24.33 -4.63
C ALA A 176 0.45 -24.82 -3.35
N VAL A 177 0.42 -24.01 -2.29
CA VAL A 177 1.01 -24.37 -0.98
C VAL A 177 -0.04 -24.74 0.07
N HIS A 178 -1.32 -24.89 -0.32
CA HIS A 178 -2.37 -25.30 0.60
C HIS A 178 -2.11 -26.73 1.10
N PRO A 179 -2.41 -27.09 2.36
CA PRO A 179 -2.14 -28.42 2.91
C PRO A 179 -2.85 -29.58 2.23
N LEU A 180 -3.92 -29.32 1.47
CA LEU A 180 -4.56 -30.31 0.60
C LEU A 180 -3.83 -30.51 -0.73
N SER A 181 -2.96 -29.58 -1.11
CA SER A 181 -2.13 -29.65 -2.32
C SER A 181 -0.76 -30.21 -1.95
N ARG A 182 -0.10 -29.67 -0.92
CA ARG A 182 1.22 -30.09 -0.44
C ARG A 182 1.31 -29.99 1.07
N SER A 183 1.96 -30.94 1.72
CA SER A 183 2.12 -30.95 3.19
C SER A 183 3.54 -31.33 3.61
N GLY A 184 3.88 -31.08 4.88
CA GLY A 184 5.18 -31.46 5.44
C GLY A 184 6.36 -30.74 4.80
N ASP A 185 7.45 -31.47 4.57
CA ASP A 185 8.70 -30.92 4.05
C ASP A 185 8.56 -30.34 2.63
N ASP A 186 7.66 -30.90 1.83
CA ASP A 186 7.38 -30.41 0.47
C ASP A 186 6.73 -29.02 0.48
N GLN A 187 5.72 -28.84 1.34
CA GLN A 187 5.09 -27.54 1.56
C GLN A 187 6.10 -26.51 2.07
N ALA A 188 6.89 -26.87 3.09
CA ALA A 188 7.89 -25.98 3.69
C ALA A 188 8.99 -25.59 2.69
N GLY A 189 9.52 -26.56 1.94
CA GLY A 189 10.53 -26.34 0.91
C GLY A 189 10.02 -25.44 -0.22
N THR A 190 8.78 -25.67 -0.66
CA THR A 190 8.11 -24.87 -1.70
C THR A 190 7.94 -23.41 -1.25
N VAL A 191 7.42 -23.18 -0.03
CA VAL A 191 7.25 -21.82 0.52
C VAL A 191 8.59 -21.09 0.61
N VAL A 192 9.66 -21.74 1.06
CA VAL A 192 11.00 -21.14 1.12
C VAL A 192 11.50 -20.75 -0.27
N ALA A 193 11.33 -21.62 -1.27
CA ALA A 193 11.74 -21.36 -2.63
C ALA A 193 10.95 -20.19 -3.27
N LEU A 194 9.63 -20.17 -3.07
CA LEU A 194 8.75 -19.09 -3.53
C LEU A 194 9.11 -17.75 -2.87
N ASN A 195 9.26 -17.72 -1.55
CA ASN A 195 9.59 -16.48 -0.82
C ASN A 195 10.93 -15.87 -1.23
N LYS A 196 11.92 -16.69 -1.61
CA LYS A 196 13.19 -16.19 -2.16
C LYS A 196 13.00 -15.38 -3.46
N ILE A 197 11.97 -15.71 -4.24
CA ILE A 197 11.64 -15.01 -5.49
C ILE A 197 10.71 -13.83 -5.19
N LEU A 198 9.63 -14.05 -4.44
CA LEU A 198 8.62 -13.02 -4.12
C LEU A 198 9.21 -11.80 -3.40
N ALA A 199 10.20 -12.01 -2.51
CA ALA A 199 10.86 -10.94 -1.78
C ALA A 199 11.59 -9.92 -2.67
N ARG A 200 11.85 -10.26 -3.95
CA ARG A 200 12.44 -9.32 -4.93
C ARG A 200 11.49 -8.18 -5.24
N ASP A 201 10.19 -8.48 -5.32
CA ASP A 201 9.11 -7.54 -5.62
C ASP A 201 8.31 -7.15 -4.37
N GLY A 202 8.79 -7.49 -3.17
CA GLY A 202 8.20 -7.06 -1.91
C GLY A 202 6.95 -7.84 -1.49
N TYR A 203 6.86 -9.12 -1.86
CA TYR A 203 5.78 -10.02 -1.46
C TYR A 203 6.31 -11.23 -0.68
N GLU A 204 5.45 -11.84 0.12
CA GLU A 204 5.73 -13.06 0.89
C GLU A 204 4.49 -13.93 1.06
N LEU A 205 4.71 -15.23 1.22
CA LEU A 205 3.79 -16.20 1.80
C LEU A 205 4.14 -16.35 3.28
N VAL A 206 3.20 -15.98 4.15
CA VAL A 206 3.33 -16.09 5.61
C VAL A 206 2.35 -17.12 6.12
N GLN A 207 2.70 -17.86 7.17
CA GLN A 207 1.72 -18.69 7.86
C GLN A 207 0.68 -17.79 8.55
N GLU A 208 -0.57 -17.87 8.13
CA GLU A 208 -1.70 -17.11 8.70
C GLU A 208 -2.56 -17.94 9.64
N GLY A 209 -2.45 -19.26 9.55
CA GLY A 209 -3.20 -20.16 10.39
C GLY A 209 -2.76 -21.60 10.24
N GLU A 210 -3.66 -22.49 10.65
CA GLU A 210 -3.44 -23.92 10.65
C GLU A 210 -4.78 -24.64 10.41
N LEU A 211 -4.74 -25.71 9.64
CA LEU A 211 -5.86 -26.61 9.40
C LEU A 211 -5.43 -28.03 9.80
N SER A 212 -6.00 -28.53 10.90
CA SER A 212 -5.77 -29.90 11.39
C SER A 212 -4.29 -30.27 11.60
N GLY A 213 -3.45 -29.39 12.15
CA GLY A 213 -2.00 -29.66 12.28
C GLY A 213 -1.15 -29.07 11.16
N HIS A 214 -1.76 -28.68 10.03
CA HIS A 214 -1.02 -28.26 8.84
C HIS A 214 -1.08 -26.75 8.63
N PRO A 215 0.05 -26.08 8.34
CA PRO A 215 0.08 -24.63 8.19
C PRO A 215 -0.71 -24.18 6.95
N ILE A 216 -1.41 -23.06 7.09
CA ILE A 216 -2.07 -22.33 6.00
C ILE A 216 -1.27 -21.06 5.75
N PHE A 217 -0.85 -20.86 4.50
CA PHE A 217 -0.09 -19.68 4.11
C PHE A 217 -0.96 -18.68 3.35
N GLY A 218 -0.82 -17.40 3.67
CA GLY A 218 -1.43 -16.30 2.94
C GLY A 218 -0.39 -15.47 2.20
N PHE A 219 -0.74 -15.05 0.98
CA PHE A 219 0.06 -14.18 0.14
C PHE A 219 -0.22 -12.72 0.49
N ARG A 220 0.84 -11.98 0.83
CA ARG A 220 0.72 -10.57 1.18
C ARG A 220 1.93 -9.76 0.73
N PRO A 221 1.78 -8.43 0.57
CA PRO A 221 2.93 -7.55 0.55
C PRO A 221 3.74 -7.76 1.83
N VAL A 222 5.06 -7.76 1.72
CA VAL A 222 5.95 -7.65 2.88
C VAL A 222 5.67 -6.30 3.52
N VAL A 223 4.88 -6.29 4.59
CA VAL A 223 4.57 -5.05 5.31
C VAL A 223 5.85 -4.59 6.01
N ARG A 224 6.56 -3.66 5.37
CA ARG A 224 7.50 -2.76 6.03
C ARG A 224 6.93 -1.36 5.92
N GLY A 225 6.30 -0.87 6.98
CA GLY A 225 5.78 0.50 7.01
C GLY A 225 4.38 0.64 7.59
N VAL A 226 3.84 1.85 7.48
CA VAL A 226 2.60 2.27 8.15
C VAL A 226 1.42 2.12 7.20
N GLY A 227 0.31 1.53 7.69
CA GLY A 227 -0.93 1.37 6.94
C GLY A 227 -1.63 2.70 6.55
N GLY A 228 -2.38 2.68 5.45
CA GLY A 228 -3.15 3.82 4.94
C GLY A 228 -2.34 4.83 4.11
N ARG A 229 -3.05 5.70 3.35
CA ARG A 229 -2.43 6.83 2.64
C ARG A 229 -2.20 7.99 3.61
N PRO A 230 -1.03 8.66 3.61
CA PRO A 230 -0.87 9.91 4.33
C PRO A 230 -1.90 10.91 3.81
N LYS A 231 -2.64 11.55 4.71
CA LYS A 231 -3.55 12.66 4.39
C LYS A 231 -2.98 13.92 5.02
N ASN A 232 -2.86 14.99 4.23
CA ASN A 232 -2.51 16.36 4.65
C ASN A 232 -1.29 16.45 5.60
N LEU A 233 -0.11 16.71 5.05
CA LEU A 233 1.10 16.92 5.86
C LEU A 233 1.16 18.37 6.34
N ILE A 234 1.09 18.58 7.65
CA ILE A 234 1.29 19.89 8.28
C ILE A 234 2.70 19.91 8.85
N PHE A 235 3.56 20.80 8.37
CA PHE A 235 4.98 20.76 8.71
C PHE A 235 5.63 22.14 8.68
N ALA A 236 6.90 22.20 9.11
CA ALA A 236 7.74 23.40 9.04
C ALA A 236 7.10 24.67 9.66
N SER A 237 6.38 24.52 10.78
CA SER A 237 5.89 25.69 11.51
C SER A 237 7.06 26.53 12.04
N ARG A 238 7.01 27.84 11.82
CA ARG A 238 7.98 28.83 12.34
C ARG A 238 7.54 29.46 13.66
N GLY A 239 6.38 29.07 14.16
CA GLY A 239 5.70 29.74 15.27
C GLY A 239 5.25 28.75 16.35
N PRO A 240 4.28 29.14 17.20
CA PRO A 240 3.67 28.19 18.12
C PRO A 240 3.05 27.02 17.34
N LYS A 241 2.93 25.89 18.02
CA LYS A 241 2.30 24.70 17.48
C LYS A 241 0.92 25.05 16.90
N PRO A 242 0.62 24.67 15.64
CA PRO A 242 -0.67 24.95 15.04
C PRO A 242 -1.78 24.20 15.78
N GLU A 243 -2.93 24.84 15.96
CA GLU A 243 -4.13 24.17 16.45
C GLU A 243 -4.85 23.56 15.27
N ILE A 244 -4.94 22.23 15.27
CA ILE A 244 -5.59 21.46 14.22
C ILE A 244 -6.92 20.97 14.78
N GLY A 245 -7.96 21.02 13.95
CA GLY A 245 -9.28 20.47 14.23
C GLY A 245 -9.80 19.66 13.05
N PHE A 246 -11.03 19.17 13.17
CA PHE A 246 -11.74 18.49 12.08
C PHE A 246 -12.90 19.36 11.62
N ALA A 247 -12.97 19.62 10.31
CA ALA A 247 -14.20 20.05 9.67
C ALA A 247 -15.17 18.85 9.55
N ASP A 248 -14.63 17.67 9.24
CA ASP A 248 -15.37 16.41 9.20
C ASP A 248 -14.50 15.26 9.76
N ALA A 249 -14.90 14.73 10.92
CA ALA A 249 -14.19 13.63 11.57
C ALA A 249 -14.35 12.29 10.80
N ILE A 250 -15.48 12.08 10.11
CA ILE A 250 -15.75 10.83 9.37
C ILE A 250 -14.84 10.74 8.16
N ASN A 251 -14.71 11.84 7.42
CA ASN A 251 -13.86 11.92 6.21
C ASN A 251 -12.37 12.19 6.53
N ASN A 252 -12.06 12.53 7.79
CA ASN A 252 -10.77 13.01 8.26
C ASN A 252 -10.34 14.32 7.58
N ASP A 253 -11.29 15.22 7.36
CA ASP A 253 -11.03 16.54 6.80
C ASP A 253 -10.53 17.44 7.92
N ILE A 254 -9.22 17.67 7.93
CA ILE A 254 -8.56 18.51 8.92
C ILE A 254 -8.61 19.98 8.51
N VAL A 255 -8.72 20.86 9.50
CA VAL A 255 -8.61 22.32 9.34
C VAL A 255 -7.62 22.87 10.36
N ILE A 256 -6.89 23.92 9.99
CA ILE A 256 -6.03 24.62 10.92
C ILE A 256 -6.85 25.76 11.55
N LEU A 257 -7.11 25.64 12.85
CA LEU A 257 -7.90 26.60 13.62
C LEU A 257 -7.08 27.84 13.98
N SER A 258 -5.77 27.69 14.18
CA SER A 258 -4.84 28.78 14.42
C SER A 258 -3.40 28.42 14.02
N GLY A 259 -2.63 29.43 13.58
CA GLY A 259 -1.23 29.28 13.19
C GLY A 259 -0.99 28.75 11.79
N GLU A 260 -1.99 28.79 10.90
CA GLU A 260 -1.90 28.35 9.51
C GLU A 260 -0.77 29.06 8.76
N GLU A 261 -0.67 30.38 8.92
CA GLU A 261 0.34 31.24 8.29
C GLU A 261 1.78 30.91 8.73
N SER A 262 1.92 30.20 9.84
CA SER A 262 3.22 29.81 10.39
C SER A 262 3.75 28.51 9.77
N CYS A 263 2.88 27.66 9.22
CA CYS A 263 3.20 26.29 8.79
C CYS A 263 3.00 26.09 7.28
N LEU A 264 3.32 24.89 6.81
CA LEU A 264 3.12 24.44 5.44
C LEU A 264 2.15 23.27 5.44
N VAL A 265 1.22 23.26 4.47
CA VAL A 265 0.22 22.20 4.29
C VAL A 265 0.39 21.57 2.92
N TYR A 266 0.93 20.35 2.88
CA TYR A 266 1.01 19.57 1.66
C TYR A 266 -0.23 18.66 1.56
N ASP A 267 -1.07 18.92 0.58
CA ASP A 267 -2.40 18.32 0.36
C ASP A 267 -2.45 17.40 -0.88
N ARG A 268 -1.32 17.19 -1.55
CA ARG A 268 -1.28 16.35 -2.75
C ARG A 268 -1.20 14.85 -2.40
N PRO A 269 -1.69 14.00 -3.31
CA PRO A 269 -1.46 12.55 -3.22
C PRO A 269 0.03 12.22 -3.18
N ILE A 270 0.41 11.28 -2.32
CA ILE A 270 1.78 10.76 -2.22
C ILE A 270 1.83 9.40 -2.92
N GLY A 271 2.72 9.27 -3.90
CA GLY A 271 2.84 8.10 -4.76
C GLY A 271 3.55 6.91 -4.11
N ALA A 272 3.63 5.79 -4.83
CA ALA A 272 4.28 4.56 -4.37
C ALA A 272 5.80 4.72 -4.13
N SER A 273 6.42 5.76 -4.71
CA SER A 273 7.81 6.16 -4.50
C SER A 273 8.06 6.90 -3.17
N GLY A 274 7.01 7.18 -2.39
CA GLY A 274 7.10 8.09 -1.25
C GLY A 274 6.98 9.55 -1.69
N LEU A 275 7.50 10.47 -0.88
CA LEU A 275 7.52 11.91 -1.19
C LEU A 275 8.94 12.34 -1.56
N LEU A 276 9.12 12.78 -2.80
CA LEU A 276 10.40 13.24 -3.34
C LEU A 276 10.58 14.74 -3.14
N TRP A 277 11.85 15.17 -3.08
CA TRP A 277 12.20 16.57 -2.98
C TRP A 277 11.73 17.38 -4.20
N SER A 278 11.81 16.81 -5.40
CA SER A 278 11.36 17.45 -6.64
C SER A 278 9.85 17.70 -6.63
N GLU A 279 9.06 16.76 -6.12
CA GLU A 279 7.61 16.90 -5.93
C GLU A 279 7.27 18.02 -4.95
N LEU A 280 8.03 18.12 -3.85
CA LEU A 280 7.86 19.19 -2.86
C LEU A 280 8.22 20.56 -3.44
N VAL A 281 9.29 20.65 -4.24
CA VAL A 281 9.69 21.88 -4.94
C VAL A 281 8.63 22.29 -5.96
N SER A 282 8.10 21.34 -6.73
CA SER A 282 7.04 21.59 -7.72
C SER A 282 5.79 22.14 -7.04
N TRP A 283 5.33 21.48 -5.98
CA TRP A 283 4.20 21.95 -5.18
C TRP A 283 4.44 23.36 -4.63
N TRP A 284 5.63 23.61 -4.07
CA TRP A 284 5.96 24.91 -3.50
C TRP A 284 5.95 26.05 -4.53
N GLY A 285 6.43 25.78 -5.75
CA GLY A 285 6.43 26.76 -6.85
C GLY A 285 5.03 27.16 -7.31
N GLU A 286 4.04 26.27 -7.15
CA GLU A 286 2.64 26.55 -7.49
C GLU A 286 1.95 27.40 -6.41
N VAL A 287 2.17 27.09 -5.13
CA VAL A 287 1.59 27.87 -4.01
C VAL A 287 2.33 29.17 -3.73
N THR A 288 3.60 29.27 -4.15
CA THR A 288 4.44 30.47 -4.01
C THR A 288 5.09 30.84 -5.35
N PRO A 289 4.42 31.65 -6.19
CA PRO A 289 4.94 32.04 -7.50
C PRO A 289 6.34 32.67 -7.44
N GLY A 290 7.24 32.19 -8.31
CA GLY A 290 8.64 32.63 -8.34
C GLY A 290 9.52 32.05 -7.22
N ALA A 291 9.02 31.08 -6.46
CA ALA A 291 9.83 30.27 -5.57
C ALA A 291 10.64 29.22 -6.35
N ASP A 292 11.79 28.85 -5.80
CA ASP A 292 12.64 27.78 -6.29
C ASP A 292 13.03 26.84 -5.15
N ALA A 293 13.81 25.81 -5.46
CA ALA A 293 14.30 24.85 -4.47
C ALA A 293 15.17 25.49 -3.38
N ALA A 294 15.85 26.60 -3.64
CA ALA A 294 16.67 27.27 -2.64
C ALA A 294 15.80 28.02 -1.62
N LYS A 295 14.77 28.73 -2.11
CA LYS A 295 13.77 29.41 -1.27
C LYS A 295 12.97 28.43 -0.42
N LEU A 296 12.56 27.28 -0.97
CA LEU A 296 11.95 26.22 -0.17
C LEU A 296 12.91 25.73 0.92
N GLY A 297 14.16 25.42 0.57
CA GLY A 297 15.16 24.99 1.53
C GLY A 297 15.36 25.99 2.68
N ALA A 298 15.44 27.28 2.38
CA ALA A 298 15.52 28.35 3.38
C ALA A 298 14.26 28.39 4.26
N ARG A 299 13.07 28.32 3.66
CA ARG A 299 11.79 28.31 4.37
C ARG A 299 11.66 27.12 5.33
N LEU A 300 12.20 25.95 4.97
CA LEU A 300 12.23 24.79 5.84
C LEU A 300 13.24 24.94 6.98
N GLN A 301 14.43 25.50 6.71
CA GLN A 301 15.44 25.76 7.74
C GLN A 301 14.98 26.74 8.83
N GLU A 302 14.10 27.70 8.48
CA GLU A 302 13.50 28.62 9.46
C GLU A 302 12.69 27.90 10.55
N SER A 303 12.18 26.70 10.28
CA SER A 303 11.38 25.94 11.26
C SER A 303 12.19 25.17 12.30
N LEU A 304 13.50 24.97 12.06
CA LEU A 304 14.34 24.10 12.90
C LEU A 304 14.60 24.74 14.26
N ALA A 305 14.46 23.96 15.33
CA ALA A 305 14.45 24.45 16.71
C ALA A 305 15.82 24.39 17.41
N SER A 306 16.80 23.69 16.84
CA SER A 306 18.12 23.49 17.44
C SER A 306 19.27 23.49 16.42
N ASP A 307 20.49 23.78 16.88
CA ASP A 307 21.69 23.71 16.04
C ASP A 307 21.93 22.29 15.51
N ALA A 308 21.58 21.28 16.31
CA ALA A 308 21.64 19.87 15.94
C ALA A 308 20.71 19.55 14.76
N GLU A 309 19.46 19.99 14.81
CA GLU A 309 18.52 19.87 13.69
C GLU A 309 19.00 20.62 12.44
N ARG A 310 19.49 21.86 12.61
CA ARG A 310 20.04 22.66 11.50
C ARG A 310 21.22 21.93 10.84
N LYS A 311 22.11 21.34 11.64
CA LYS A 311 23.25 20.59 11.12
C LYS A 311 22.80 19.32 10.38
N LEU A 312 21.89 18.53 10.95
CA LEU A 312 21.34 17.33 10.30
C LEU A 312 20.74 17.67 8.94
N PHE A 313 19.85 18.67 8.90
CA PHE A 313 19.18 19.10 7.68
C PHE A 313 20.16 19.62 6.63
N ALA A 314 21.11 20.48 7.02
CA ALA A 314 22.12 21.02 6.12
C ALA A 314 23.04 19.92 5.55
N THR A 315 23.51 19.01 6.40
CA THR A 315 24.37 17.90 5.99
C THR A 315 23.64 16.96 5.03
N TYR A 316 22.37 16.64 5.29
CA TYR A 316 21.56 15.82 4.40
C TYR A 316 21.53 16.38 2.97
N PHE A 317 21.11 17.65 2.81
CA PHE A 317 21.04 18.25 1.48
C PHE A 317 22.42 18.46 0.84
N LYS A 318 23.45 18.77 1.63
CA LYS A 318 24.84 18.89 1.14
C LYS A 318 25.35 17.57 0.54
N ALA A 319 25.07 16.44 1.19
CA ALA A 319 25.56 15.12 0.77
C ALA A 319 24.75 14.51 -0.39
N TYR A 320 23.42 14.69 -0.38
CA TYR A 320 22.53 13.88 -1.21
C TYR A 320 21.91 14.61 -2.40
N ARG A 321 21.88 15.95 -2.39
CA ARG A 321 21.18 16.71 -3.46
C ARG A 321 21.76 16.49 -4.85
N SER A 322 23.08 16.49 -4.98
CA SER A 322 23.75 16.28 -6.27
C SER A 322 23.78 14.81 -6.69
N THR A 323 23.86 13.89 -5.72
CA THR A 323 24.06 12.46 -6.00
C THR A 323 22.76 11.72 -6.26
N LEU A 324 21.64 12.14 -5.64
CA LEU A 324 20.33 11.51 -5.83
C LEU A 324 19.43 12.23 -6.84
N GLY A 325 19.63 13.53 -7.09
CA GLY A 325 18.86 14.28 -8.08
C GLY A 325 17.34 14.10 -7.92
N GLU A 326 16.67 13.64 -8.97
CA GLU A 326 15.21 13.45 -9.01
C GLU A 326 14.68 12.39 -8.04
N VAL A 327 15.51 11.43 -7.62
CA VAL A 327 15.10 10.38 -6.65
C VAL A 327 15.41 10.74 -5.20
N LEU A 328 15.83 11.99 -4.93
CA LEU A 328 16.09 12.46 -3.56
C LEU A 328 14.80 12.45 -2.73
N PRO A 329 14.72 11.69 -1.63
CA PRO A 329 13.57 11.76 -0.74
C PRO A 329 13.47 13.12 -0.04
N ALA A 330 12.25 13.62 0.14
CA ALA A 330 12.02 14.81 0.94
C ALA A 330 12.29 14.54 2.42
N LEU A 331 13.07 15.41 3.06
CA LEU A 331 13.26 15.43 4.51
C LEU A 331 12.41 16.57 5.09
N LEU A 332 11.25 16.21 5.67
CA LEU A 332 10.28 17.18 6.16
C LEU A 332 10.57 17.52 7.63
N PRO A 333 10.86 18.79 7.98
CA PRO A 333 11.07 19.17 9.37
C PRO A 333 9.76 19.50 10.09
N GLN A 334 9.74 19.29 11.41
CA GLN A 334 8.73 19.78 12.34
C GLN A 334 7.30 19.40 11.90
N VAL A 335 7.05 18.10 11.78
CA VAL A 335 5.80 17.55 11.25
C VAL A 335 4.78 17.36 12.35
N TYR A 336 3.58 17.91 12.18
CA TYR A 336 2.49 17.86 13.15
C TYR A 336 1.48 16.78 12.80
N LEU A 337 1.05 16.04 13.82
CA LEU A 337 0.02 15.01 13.72
C LEU A 337 -1.26 15.47 14.43
N HIS A 338 -2.39 15.16 13.81
CA HIS A 338 -3.70 15.32 14.43
C HIS A 338 -4.48 14.00 14.38
N TYR A 339 -5.15 13.68 15.48
CA TYR A 339 -5.92 12.45 15.66
C TYR A 339 -7.40 12.78 15.75
N ASP A 340 -8.27 12.00 15.08
CA ASP A 340 -9.72 12.12 15.19
C ASP A 340 -10.18 12.13 16.66
N PRO A 341 -11.04 13.06 17.10
CA PRO A 341 -11.73 13.06 18.38
C PRO A 341 -12.22 11.69 18.86
N ALA A 342 -12.74 10.82 17.96
CA ALA A 342 -13.15 9.47 18.29
C ALA A 342 -11.96 8.62 18.75
N VAL A 343 -10.87 8.63 17.98
CA VAL A 343 -9.59 7.98 18.32
C VAL A 343 -9.05 8.54 19.64
N VAL A 344 -9.06 9.86 19.81
CA VAL A 344 -8.65 10.53 21.05
C VAL A 344 -9.45 10.06 22.26
N LYS A 345 -10.76 9.90 22.17
CA LYS A 345 -11.59 9.39 23.28
C LYS A 345 -11.24 7.95 23.65
N THR A 346 -11.02 7.07 22.67
CA THR A 346 -10.56 5.70 22.92
C THR A 346 -9.15 5.63 23.49
N LEU A 347 -8.23 6.47 22.99
CA LEU A 347 -6.83 6.51 23.42
C LEU A 347 -6.68 7.14 24.81
N ARG A 348 -7.45 8.19 25.15
CA ARG A 348 -7.40 8.87 26.47
C ARG A 348 -7.58 7.93 27.67
N HIS A 349 -8.29 6.82 27.49
CA HIS A 349 -8.51 5.82 28.54
C HIS A 349 -7.43 4.72 28.60
N ARG A 350 -6.52 4.66 27.62
CA ARG A 350 -5.50 3.60 27.49
C ARG A 350 -4.07 4.13 27.47
N LEU A 351 -3.80 5.31 26.92
CA LEU A 351 -2.46 5.90 26.73
C LEU A 351 -2.53 7.45 26.71
N PRO A 352 -1.50 8.18 27.19
CA PRO A 352 -1.31 9.57 26.82
C PRO A 352 -1.11 9.66 25.29
N LEU A 353 -1.82 10.56 24.60
CA LEU A 353 -1.65 10.74 23.15
C LEU A 353 -0.17 11.01 22.84
N PRO A 354 0.55 10.08 22.20
CA PRO A 354 1.98 10.23 22.01
C PRO A 354 2.25 11.38 21.02
N ARG A 355 3.20 12.24 21.41
CA ARG A 355 3.97 13.20 20.60
C ARG A 355 3.23 13.73 19.35
N GLN A 356 2.65 14.93 19.47
CA GLN A 356 1.91 15.58 18.36
C GLN A 356 2.83 16.26 17.33
N ARG A 357 4.16 16.17 17.50
CA ARG A 357 5.17 16.75 16.61
C ARG A 357 6.37 15.81 16.48
N MET A 358 6.80 15.55 15.26
CA MET A 358 8.02 14.81 14.91
C MET A 358 9.08 15.81 14.43
N ASP A 359 10.35 15.64 14.82
CA ASP A 359 11.40 16.58 14.39
C ASP A 359 11.70 16.48 12.90
N PHE A 360 11.82 15.26 12.35
CA PHE A 360 11.84 15.01 10.90
C PHE A 360 11.04 13.78 10.49
N LEU A 361 10.46 13.85 9.29
CA LEU A 361 9.76 12.75 8.63
C LEU A 361 10.30 12.55 7.21
N MET A 362 10.49 11.29 6.82
CA MET A 362 10.67 10.87 5.44
C MET A 362 9.59 9.85 5.08
N LEU A 363 9.03 10.00 3.88
CA LEU A 363 8.08 9.07 3.30
C LEU A 363 8.78 8.40 2.14
N LEU A 364 9.11 7.12 2.31
CA LEU A 364 9.90 6.31 1.38
C LEU A 364 9.01 5.32 0.61
N PRO A 365 9.54 4.64 -0.42
CA PRO A 365 8.83 3.58 -1.11
C PRO A 365 8.33 2.47 -0.17
N SER A 366 7.39 1.66 -0.67
CA SER A 366 6.80 0.54 0.09
C SER A 366 6.10 0.96 1.38
N ARG A 367 5.61 2.20 1.47
CA ARG A 367 4.91 2.79 2.64
C ARG A 367 5.78 2.93 3.89
N GLN A 368 7.10 2.91 3.72
CA GLN A 368 8.02 3.10 4.83
C GLN A 368 8.00 4.57 5.30
N ARG A 369 7.72 4.78 6.58
CA ARG A 369 7.72 6.11 7.22
C ARG A 369 8.84 6.18 8.23
N ILE A 370 9.83 7.02 7.96
CA ILE A 370 11.01 7.19 8.83
C ILE A 370 10.83 8.46 9.66
N VAL A 371 10.85 8.32 10.97
CA VAL A 371 10.89 9.41 11.94
C VAL A 371 12.32 9.54 12.44
N ILE A 372 12.88 10.74 12.35
CA ILE A 372 14.18 11.06 12.92
C ILE A 372 13.96 12.12 14.00
N GLU A 373 14.31 11.79 15.24
CA GLU A 373 14.18 12.70 16.39
C GLU A 373 15.57 13.17 16.84
N VAL A 374 15.65 14.45 17.24
CA VAL A 374 16.88 15.07 17.71
C VAL A 374 16.75 15.43 19.19
N ASP A 375 17.26 14.55 20.04
CA ASP A 375 17.06 14.63 21.47
C ASP A 375 18.08 15.55 22.15
N GLY A 376 17.63 16.76 22.49
CA GLY A 376 18.28 17.63 23.49
C GLY A 376 17.89 17.30 24.94
N LYS A 377 18.49 18.02 25.91
CA LYS A 377 18.27 17.84 27.37
C LYS A 377 16.79 17.82 27.78
N HIS A 378 15.96 18.64 27.11
CA HIS A 378 14.55 18.80 27.42
C HIS A 378 13.71 17.54 27.19
N HIS A 379 14.21 16.55 26.43
CA HIS A 379 13.49 15.31 26.14
C HIS A 379 13.52 14.28 27.26
N PHE A 380 14.35 14.49 28.28
CA PHE A 380 14.45 13.58 29.44
C PHE A 380 14.56 14.35 30.76
N SER A 381 14.27 15.66 30.76
CA SER A 381 14.35 16.51 31.94
C SER A 381 13.03 17.22 32.23
N GLU A 382 12.70 17.36 33.50
CA GLU A 382 11.60 18.18 34.01
C GLU A 382 12.19 19.21 34.97
N ASN A 383 11.89 20.51 34.79
CA ASN A 383 12.50 21.61 35.54
C ASN A 383 14.05 21.59 35.52
N ASP A 384 14.64 21.31 34.34
CA ASP A 384 16.09 21.17 34.11
C ASP A 384 16.78 20.02 34.88
N LEU A 385 16.02 19.14 35.56
CA LEU A 385 16.54 17.94 36.22
C LEU A 385 16.14 16.67 35.46
N PRO A 386 17.00 15.63 35.39
CA PRO A 386 16.63 14.36 34.77
C PRO A 386 15.35 13.77 35.38
N SER A 387 14.40 13.36 34.53
CA SER A 387 13.12 12.79 34.93
C SER A 387 12.90 11.43 34.28
N LEU A 388 12.90 10.39 35.09
CA LEU A 388 12.59 9.02 34.64
C LEU A 388 11.18 8.90 34.08
N LYS A 389 10.25 9.75 34.54
CA LYS A 389 8.89 9.80 34.02
C LYS A 389 8.86 10.30 32.57
N VAL A 390 9.49 11.45 32.30
CA VAL A 390 9.58 12.01 30.94
C VAL A 390 10.29 11.03 30.00
N TYR A 391 11.37 10.40 30.47
CA TYR A 391 12.06 9.36 29.72
C TYR A 391 11.14 8.15 29.41
N ALA A 392 10.41 7.65 30.41
CA ALA A 392 9.48 6.52 30.24
C ALA A 392 8.36 6.83 29.23
N ASP A 393 7.79 8.03 29.30
CA ASP A 393 6.76 8.50 28.37
C ASP A 393 7.31 8.58 26.94
N MET A 394 8.53 9.12 26.76
CA MET A 394 9.21 9.19 25.48
C MET A 394 9.44 7.80 24.87
N VAL A 395 10.03 6.86 25.61
CA VAL A 395 10.28 5.51 25.08
C VAL A 395 8.98 4.73 24.85
N SER A 396 7.90 5.05 25.57
CA SER A 396 6.59 4.46 25.31
C SER A 396 6.01 4.96 23.99
N ALA A 397 6.06 6.27 23.74
CA ALA A 397 5.63 6.85 22.48
C ALA A 397 6.37 6.25 21.27
N ASP A 398 7.68 5.97 21.40
CA ASP A 398 8.45 5.32 20.35
C ASP A 398 7.96 3.90 20.04
N ARG A 399 7.66 3.13 21.08
CA ARG A 399 7.15 1.76 20.90
C ARG A 399 5.81 1.79 20.19
N GLU A 400 4.93 2.71 20.55
CA GLU A 400 3.64 2.86 19.86
C GLU A 400 3.83 3.23 18.38
N LEU A 401 4.73 4.16 18.05
CA LEU A 401 5.05 4.50 16.65
C LEU A 401 5.60 3.29 15.89
N ARG A 402 6.52 2.53 16.50
CA ARG A 402 7.10 1.32 15.89
C ARG A 402 6.06 0.23 15.68
N LEU A 403 5.17 0.01 16.64
CA LEU A 403 4.05 -0.93 16.53
C LEU A 403 3.04 -0.48 15.46
N ALA A 404 2.92 0.82 15.21
CA ALA A 404 2.15 1.37 14.10
C ALA A 404 2.88 1.27 12.73
N GLY A 405 4.10 0.73 12.69
CA GLY A 405 4.88 0.50 11.47
C GLY A 405 5.87 1.62 11.11
N TYR A 406 6.04 2.64 11.96
CA TYR A 406 7.08 3.66 11.75
C TYR A 406 8.46 3.09 12.11
N GLU A 407 9.49 3.52 11.39
CA GLU A 407 10.86 3.39 11.87
C GLU A 407 11.27 4.67 12.58
N VAL A 408 11.69 4.55 13.84
CA VAL A 408 12.08 5.70 14.67
C VAL A 408 13.57 5.62 14.97
N TYR A 409 14.33 6.63 14.54
CA TYR A 409 15.75 6.79 14.83
C TYR A 409 15.97 8.06 15.65
N ARG A 410 16.62 7.91 16.81
CA ARG A 410 16.90 9.03 17.72
C ARG A 410 18.38 9.36 17.70
N PHE A 411 18.70 10.64 17.57
CA PHE A 411 20.05 11.18 17.74
C PHE A 411 20.10 11.99 19.02
N GLY A 412 21.10 11.76 19.86
CA GLY A 412 21.44 12.74 20.88
C GLY A 412 21.96 14.01 20.22
N ALA A 413 21.54 15.20 20.67
CA ALA A 413 21.96 16.47 20.06
C ALA A 413 23.49 16.61 19.98
N ASN A 414 24.23 16.07 20.96
CA ASN A 414 25.69 16.07 21.01
C ASN A 414 26.35 15.25 19.88
N GLU A 415 25.64 14.28 19.29
CA GLU A 415 26.12 13.54 18.11
C GLU A 415 26.15 14.42 16.85
N LEU A 416 25.38 15.50 16.85
CA LEU A 416 25.09 16.31 15.67
C LEU A 416 25.75 17.69 15.68
N VAL A 417 26.39 18.12 16.78
CA VAL A 417 26.97 19.49 16.90
C VAL A 417 28.50 19.52 17.11
N GLY A 418 29.18 18.38 17.11
CA GLY A 418 30.63 18.28 17.32
C GLY A 418 31.45 17.82 16.10
N ASP A 419 32.76 17.67 16.30
CA ASP A 419 33.67 17.12 15.29
C ASP A 419 33.21 15.72 14.86
N GLY A 420 33.17 15.49 13.54
CA GLY A 420 32.68 14.25 12.95
C GLY A 420 31.15 14.12 12.84
N ALA A 421 30.37 15.12 13.23
CA ALA A 421 28.90 15.11 13.07
C ALA A 421 28.49 14.87 11.61
N GLU A 422 29.11 15.55 10.64
CA GLU A 422 28.79 15.37 9.21
C GLU A 422 29.01 13.92 8.73
N ALA A 423 30.07 13.28 9.22
CA ALA A 423 30.40 11.90 8.87
C ALA A 423 29.38 10.93 9.47
N ARG A 424 28.95 11.13 10.72
CA ARG A 424 27.90 10.30 11.36
C ARG A 424 26.56 10.43 10.66
N ILE A 425 26.14 11.66 10.35
CA ILE A 425 24.88 11.91 9.64
C ILE A 425 24.92 11.21 8.27
N THR A 426 26.02 11.39 7.52
CA THR A 426 26.17 10.75 6.21
C THR A 426 26.16 9.22 6.32
N ASP A 427 26.94 8.63 7.23
CA ASP A 427 26.99 7.17 7.44
C ASP A 427 25.61 6.58 7.81
N PHE A 428 24.84 7.28 8.66
CA PHE A 428 23.48 6.88 8.98
C PHE A 428 22.59 6.85 7.73
N PHE A 429 22.56 7.94 6.96
CA PHE A 429 21.70 8.01 5.77
C PHE A 429 22.15 7.04 4.67
N ASP A 430 23.44 6.79 4.51
CA ASP A 430 23.94 5.77 3.56
C ASP A 430 23.44 4.37 3.94
N LYS A 431 23.45 4.03 5.24
CA LYS A 431 22.91 2.77 5.74
C LYS A 431 21.39 2.71 5.60
N LEU A 432 20.68 3.79 5.94
CA LEU A 432 19.23 3.90 5.81
C LEU A 432 18.80 3.73 4.34
N PHE A 433 19.48 4.39 3.42
CA PHE A 433 19.19 4.32 1.99
C PHE A 433 19.53 2.97 1.37
N ARG A 434 20.56 2.29 1.86
CA ARG A 434 20.83 0.89 1.48
C ARG A 434 19.74 -0.04 2.00
N LEU A 435 19.32 0.12 3.25
CA LEU A 435 18.26 -0.68 3.86
C LEU A 435 16.95 -0.56 3.07
N HIS A 436 16.62 0.66 2.65
CA HIS A 436 15.38 0.99 1.95
C HIS A 436 15.51 1.07 0.43
N ARG A 437 16.63 0.61 -0.13
CA ARG A 437 16.90 0.55 -1.58
C ARG A 437 16.64 1.88 -2.31
N VAL A 438 16.93 3.01 -1.64
CA VAL A 438 16.87 4.34 -2.25
C VAL A 438 18.05 4.56 -3.21
N ARG A 439 19.19 3.91 -2.93
CA ARG A 439 20.32 3.76 -3.84
C ARG A 439 20.45 2.28 -4.23
N GLN A 440 20.64 2.01 -5.51
CA GLN A 440 21.07 0.69 -6.01
C GLN A 440 22.58 0.53 -5.85
#